data_AF-A0AAE9JBB2-F1
#
_entry.id   AF-A0AAE9JBB2-F1
#
_cell.length_a   1.000
_cell.length_b   1.000
_cell.length_c   1.000
_cell.angle_alpha   90.00
_cell.angle_beta   90.00
_cell.angle_gamma   90.00
#
_symmetry.space_group_name_H-M   'P 1'
#
loop_
_entity.id
_entity.type
_entity.pdbx_description
1 polymer ?
#
loop_
_entity_poly.entity_id
_entity_poly.type
_entity_poly.pdbx_seq_one_letter_code
_entity_poly.pdbx_strand_id
1 'polypeptide(L)'
;MIEDFSIVFGVPKYRTSKPKKVTRKFSFTRLLQPIDNLVTCPTCSNIHPSDTICNACYAKIHALTTEIKKKMMNYNPYVGEKQDKEVFVRFKGEPEAPAAVVKGKRVLEIDSERPTWFKKLTLKE
;
A
#
# COMPACT_ATOMS: atom_id res chain seq x y z
N MET A 1 61.36 -5.55 15.37
CA MET A 1 60.94 -5.50 13.96
C MET A 1 59.43 -5.33 13.94
N ILE A 2 58.93 -4.42 13.11
CA ILE A 2 57.53 -3.99 13.10
C ILE A 2 56.77 -4.99 12.22
N GLU A 3 56.06 -5.94 12.82
CA GLU A 3 55.38 -7.03 12.07
C GLU A 3 53.88 -6.74 11.80
N ASP A 4 53.32 -5.64 12.31
CA ASP A 4 51.88 -5.34 12.20
C ASP A 4 51.54 -4.31 11.10
N PHE A 5 52.05 -4.51 9.88
CA PHE A 5 51.74 -3.61 8.74
C PHE A 5 50.34 -3.82 8.13
N SER A 6 49.59 -4.85 8.55
CA SER A 6 48.24 -5.14 8.04
C SER A 6 47.18 -4.11 8.45
N ILE A 7 47.40 -3.38 9.55
CA ILE A 7 46.47 -2.35 10.06
C ILE A 7 46.70 -0.98 9.38
N VAL A 8 47.79 -0.81 8.63
CA VAL A 8 48.30 0.53 8.25
C VAL A 8 47.85 0.99 6.86
N PHE A 9 47.49 0.08 5.95
CA PHE A 9 47.24 0.43 4.54
C PHE A 9 45.79 0.85 4.21
N GLY A 10 44.85 0.75 5.17
CA GLY A 10 43.44 1.10 4.97
C GLY A 10 42.85 2.11 5.96
N VAL A 11 43.65 2.61 6.92
CA VAL A 11 43.18 3.50 8.00
C VAL A 11 43.51 4.96 7.66
N PRO A 12 42.59 5.92 7.91
CA PRO A 12 42.88 7.34 7.71
C PRO A 12 44.11 7.77 8.52
N LYS A 13 45.18 8.16 7.83
CA LYS A 13 46.45 8.55 8.45
C LYS A 13 46.32 9.74 9.41
N TYR A 14 45.35 10.62 9.17
CA TYR A 14 45.09 11.81 9.97
C TYR A 14 43.61 11.99 10.25
N ARG A 15 43.31 12.58 11.41
CA ARG A 15 41.95 13.02 11.75
C ARG A 15 41.49 14.08 10.74
N THR A 16 40.38 13.82 10.06
CA THR A 16 39.76 14.82 9.18
C THR A 16 39.25 16.02 10.00
N SER A 17 39.67 17.22 9.61
CA SER A 17 39.29 18.46 10.30
C SER A 17 37.79 18.73 10.17
N LYS A 18 37.22 19.46 11.15
CA LYS A 18 35.79 19.81 11.15
C LYS A 18 35.35 20.53 9.86
N PRO A 19 36.10 21.51 9.31
CA PRO A 19 35.75 22.16 8.05
C PRO A 19 35.66 21.17 6.88
N LYS A 20 36.63 20.25 6.72
CA LYS A 20 36.61 19.22 5.66
C LYS A 20 35.43 18.27 5.78
N LYS A 21 35.00 17.95 7.00
CA LYS A 21 33.80 17.13 7.22
C LYS A 21 32.52 17.88 6.85
N VAL A 22 32.42 19.15 7.23
CA VAL A 22 31.25 20.00 6.94
C VAL A 22 31.11 20.19 5.44
N THR A 23 32.16 20.59 4.73
CA THR A 23 32.11 20.79 3.27
C THR A 23 31.73 19.51 2.52
N ARG A 24 32.20 18.33 2.96
CA ARG A 24 31.82 17.05 2.34
C ARG A 24 30.36 16.66 2.63
N LYS A 25 29.85 16.97 3.82
CA LYS A 25 28.46 16.66 4.22
C LYS A 25 27.45 17.58 3.54
N PHE A 26 27.75 18.88 3.47
CA PHE A 26 26.87 19.92 2.94
C PHE A 26 27.30 20.37 1.53
N SER A 27 27.97 19.50 0.79
CA SER A 27 28.20 19.71 -0.64
C SER A 27 26.85 19.71 -1.37
N PHE A 28 26.71 20.52 -2.41
CA PHE A 28 25.51 20.62 -3.24
C PHE A 28 24.97 19.25 -3.71
N THR A 29 25.86 18.30 -3.97
CA THR A 29 25.54 16.92 -4.39
C THR A 29 24.86 16.06 -3.31
N ARG A 30 24.90 16.48 -2.04
CA ARG A 30 24.41 15.73 -0.88
C ARG A 30 23.24 16.43 -0.19
N LEU A 31 22.82 17.59 -0.68
CA LEU A 31 21.67 18.30 -0.14
C LEU A 31 20.39 17.64 -0.62
N LEU A 32 19.38 17.64 0.25
CA LEU A 32 18.03 17.26 -0.12
C LEU A 32 17.49 18.30 -1.09
N GLN A 33 16.94 17.85 -2.21
CA GLN A 33 16.27 18.72 -3.16
C GLN A 33 14.81 18.90 -2.75
N PRO A 34 14.23 20.09 -2.94
CA PRO A 34 12.79 20.26 -2.78
C PRO A 34 12.04 19.35 -3.77
N ILE A 35 10.85 18.93 -3.37
CA ILE A 35 9.96 18.15 -4.22
C ILE A 35 8.94 19.12 -4.79
N ASP A 36 8.91 19.28 -6.11
CA ASP A 36 8.03 20.25 -6.77
C ASP A 36 6.73 19.60 -7.30
N ASN A 37 6.67 18.27 -7.30
CA ASN A 37 5.60 17.49 -7.93
C ASN A 37 4.42 17.17 -6.99
N LEU A 38 4.16 18.02 -5.99
CA LEU A 38 3.07 17.80 -5.03
C LEU A 38 1.74 18.31 -5.60
N VAL A 39 0.73 17.44 -5.61
CA VAL A 39 -0.62 17.72 -6.11
C VAL A 39 -1.64 17.41 -5.01
N THR A 40 -2.75 18.13 -5.00
CA THR A 40 -3.87 17.89 -4.09
C THR A 40 -4.81 16.83 -4.65
N CYS A 41 -5.16 15.83 -3.83
CA CYS A 41 -6.08 14.78 -4.23
C CYS A 41 -7.50 15.35 -4.41
N PRO A 42 -8.20 15.08 -5.52
CA PRO A 42 -9.54 15.60 -5.76
C PRO A 42 -10.62 15.01 -4.82
N THR A 43 -10.36 13.85 -4.21
CA THR A 43 -11.35 13.15 -3.38
C THR A 43 -11.26 13.50 -1.89
N CYS A 44 -10.05 13.67 -1.37
CA CYS A 44 -9.82 13.87 0.08
C CYS A 44 -8.96 15.08 0.42
N SER A 45 -8.54 15.87 -0.57
CA SER A 45 -7.73 17.08 -0.43
C SER A 45 -6.36 16.88 0.23
N ASN A 46 -5.94 15.65 0.48
CA ASN A 46 -4.58 15.35 0.94
C ASN A 46 -3.57 15.55 -0.18
N ILE A 47 -2.37 15.96 0.18
CA ILE A 47 -1.28 16.20 -0.78
C ILE A 47 -0.57 14.88 -1.07
N HIS A 48 -0.31 14.59 -2.34
CA HIS A 48 0.48 13.44 -2.77
C HIS A 48 1.33 13.79 -4.00
N PRO A 49 2.41 13.04 -4.28
CA PRO A 49 3.15 13.18 -5.52
C PRO A 49 2.28 12.86 -6.75
N SER A 50 2.46 13.61 -7.84
CA SER A 50 1.73 13.45 -9.11
C SER A 50 1.71 12.02 -9.64
N ASP A 51 2.83 11.31 -9.50
CA ASP A 51 3.04 10.00 -10.11
C ASP A 51 2.51 8.84 -9.24
N THR A 52 1.91 9.17 -8.10
CA THR A 52 1.47 8.19 -7.09
C THR A 52 -0.01 8.36 -6.75
N ILE A 53 -0.66 7.26 -6.34
CA ILE A 53 -2.03 7.30 -5.83
C ILE A 53 -2.02 7.91 -4.42
N CYS A 54 -3.06 8.67 -4.07
CA CYS A 54 -3.20 9.22 -2.73
C CYS A 54 -3.22 8.13 -1.65
N ASN A 55 -2.29 8.23 -0.69
CA ASN A 55 -2.13 7.26 0.40
C ASN A 55 -3.40 7.14 1.27
N ALA A 56 -4.04 8.25 1.63
CA ALA A 56 -5.23 8.23 2.47
C ALA A 56 -6.44 7.54 1.78
N CYS A 57 -6.63 7.77 0.49
CA CYS A 57 -7.66 7.07 -0.29
C CYS A 57 -7.33 5.59 -0.42
N TYR A 58 -6.07 5.26 -0.71
CA TYR A 58 -5.62 3.88 -0.82
C TYR A 58 -5.81 3.12 0.50
N ALA A 59 -5.48 3.72 1.65
CA ALA A 59 -5.64 3.10 2.97
C ALA A 59 -7.10 2.70 3.26
N LYS A 60 -8.07 3.55 2.88
CA LYS A 60 -9.51 3.24 3.01
C LYS A 60 -9.91 2.02 2.16
N ILE A 61 -9.44 1.97 0.91
CA ILE A 61 -9.70 0.84 0.01
C ILE A 61 -9.01 -0.43 0.51
N HIS A 62 -7.78 -0.30 1.01
CA HIS A 62 -7.01 -1.40 1.56
C HIS A 62 -7.70 -2.02 2.78
N ALA A 63 -8.23 -1.20 3.70
CA ALA A 63 -9.01 -1.68 4.85
C ALA A 63 -10.22 -2.51 4.40
N LEU A 64 -11.05 -1.96 3.50
CA LEU A 64 -12.25 -2.66 3.01
C LEU A 64 -11.92 -3.97 2.27
N THR A 65 -10.91 -3.94 1.41
CA THR A 65 -10.48 -5.14 0.66
C THR A 65 -9.84 -6.19 1.57
N THR A 66 -9.22 -5.77 2.67
CA THR A 66 -8.72 -6.70 3.70
C THR A 66 -9.87 -7.38 4.44
N GLU A 67 -10.94 -6.66 4.76
CA GLU A 67 -12.16 -7.24 5.33
C GLU A 67 -12.81 -8.26 4.38
N ILE A 68 -12.90 -7.92 3.08
CA ILE A 68 -13.36 -8.85 2.04
C ILE A 68 -12.52 -10.13 2.03
N LYS A 69 -11.20 -9.99 2.01
CA LYS A 69 -10.27 -11.13 2.01
C LYS A 69 -10.41 -11.99 3.26
N LYS A 70 -10.58 -11.38 4.44
CA LYS A 70 -10.83 -12.11 5.70
C LYS A 70 -12.11 -12.92 5.63
N LYS A 71 -13.20 -12.35 5.12
CA LYS A 71 -14.47 -13.08 4.93
C LYS A 71 -14.35 -14.20 3.89
N MET A 72 -13.59 -13.98 2.81
CA MET A 72 -13.25 -15.02 1.83
C MET A 72 -12.46 -16.18 2.45
N MET A 73 -11.51 -15.89 3.33
CA MET A 73 -10.67 -16.89 4.00
C MET A 73 -11.47 -17.68 5.04
N ASN A 74 -12.29 -17.02 5.85
CA ASN A 74 -13.13 -17.70 6.85
C ASN A 74 -14.09 -18.73 6.22
N TYR A 75 -14.53 -18.48 4.98
CA TYR A 75 -15.41 -19.40 4.26
C TYR A 75 -14.69 -20.64 3.74
N ASN A 76 -13.39 -20.55 3.42
CA ASN A 76 -12.63 -21.70 2.94
C ASN A 76 -11.81 -22.32 4.09
N PRO A 77 -12.20 -23.49 4.63
CA PRO A 77 -11.47 -24.14 5.71
C PRO A 77 -10.12 -24.72 5.26
N TYR A 78 -9.90 -24.89 3.95
CA TYR A 78 -8.69 -25.52 3.42
C TYR A 78 -7.64 -24.50 3.00
N VAL A 79 -6.47 -24.58 3.65
CA VAL A 79 -5.30 -23.76 3.33
C VAL A 79 -4.71 -24.24 2.00
N GLY A 80 -4.90 -23.46 0.93
CA GLY A 80 -4.25 -23.68 -0.36
C GLY A 80 -5.18 -23.89 -1.55
N GLU A 81 -6.49 -24.05 -1.35
CA GLU A 81 -7.44 -24.17 -2.45
C GLU A 81 -7.88 -22.81 -2.99
N LYS A 82 -7.92 -22.69 -4.33
CA LYS A 82 -8.47 -21.50 -4.99
C LYS A 82 -9.99 -21.48 -4.82
N GLN A 83 -10.59 -20.29 -4.86
CA GLN A 83 -12.05 -20.18 -4.93
C GLN A 83 -12.55 -20.67 -6.29
N ASP A 84 -13.45 -21.66 -6.31
CA ASP A 84 -13.96 -22.26 -7.56
C ASP A 84 -14.88 -21.34 -8.36
N LYS A 85 -15.54 -20.40 -7.68
CA LYS A 85 -16.58 -19.55 -8.25
C LYS A 85 -16.23 -18.08 -8.05
N GLU A 86 -16.69 -17.26 -8.99
CA GLU A 86 -16.61 -15.82 -8.88
C GLU A 86 -17.37 -15.32 -7.65
N VAL A 87 -16.91 -14.22 -7.08
CA VAL A 87 -17.41 -13.67 -5.82
C VAL A 87 -18.14 -12.36 -6.08
N PHE A 88 -19.36 -12.27 -5.55
CA PHE A 88 -20.17 -11.07 -5.51
C PHE A 88 -20.20 -10.52 -4.08
N VAL A 89 -19.80 -9.27 -3.90
CA VAL A 89 -19.78 -8.60 -2.60
C VAL A 89 -21.12 -7.91 -2.35
N ARG A 90 -21.77 -8.27 -1.25
CA ARG A 90 -23.01 -7.67 -0.75
C ARG A 90 -22.72 -6.85 0.49
N PHE A 91 -23.24 -5.62 0.53
CA PHE A 91 -23.17 -4.74 1.70
C PHE A 91 -24.50 -4.75 2.46
N LYS A 92 -24.47 -4.32 3.72
CA LYS A 92 -25.67 -4.20 4.55
C LYS A 92 -26.63 -3.16 3.96
N GLY A 93 -27.91 -3.54 3.77
CA GLY A 93 -28.97 -2.66 3.26
C GLY A 93 -29.33 -2.82 1.77
N GLU A 94 -28.66 -3.68 1.01
CA GLU A 94 -29.09 -4.00 -0.36
C GLU A 94 -30.20 -5.06 -0.39
N PRO A 95 -31.22 -4.93 -1.28
CA PRO A 95 -32.35 -5.86 -1.34
C PRO A 95 -31.86 -7.29 -1.49
N GLU A 96 -32.43 -8.19 -0.68
CA GLU A 96 -32.13 -9.62 -0.66
C GLU A 96 -32.30 -10.21 -2.06
N ALA A 97 -31.20 -10.61 -2.68
CA ALA A 97 -31.28 -11.59 -3.73
C ALA A 97 -31.50 -12.96 -3.07
N PRO A 98 -32.51 -13.74 -3.49
CA PRO A 98 -32.70 -15.08 -2.98
C PRO A 98 -31.55 -15.97 -3.48
N ALA A 99 -30.98 -16.75 -2.56
CA ALA A 99 -29.94 -17.76 -2.71
C ALA A 99 -28.47 -17.31 -2.54
N ALA A 100 -27.71 -18.18 -1.88
CA ALA A 100 -26.25 -18.14 -1.70
C ALA A 100 -25.44 -18.10 -3.01
N VAL A 101 -26.11 -18.27 -4.16
CA VAL A 101 -25.53 -18.28 -5.50
C VAL A 101 -26.42 -17.50 -6.44
N VAL A 102 -26.08 -16.24 -6.73
CA VAL A 102 -26.77 -15.45 -7.77
C VAL A 102 -26.03 -15.67 -9.09
N LYS A 103 -26.70 -16.23 -10.10
CA LYS A 103 -26.14 -16.49 -11.46
C LYS A 103 -24.78 -17.22 -11.44
N GLY A 104 -24.59 -18.20 -10.55
CA GLY A 104 -23.35 -18.97 -10.44
C GLY A 104 -22.22 -18.30 -9.64
N LYS A 105 -22.40 -17.07 -9.13
CA LYS A 105 -21.41 -16.34 -8.31
C LYS A 105 -21.75 -16.44 -6.83
N ARG A 106 -20.74 -16.63 -5.97
CA ARG A 106 -20.86 -16.75 -4.51
C ARG A 106 -21.09 -15.38 -3.87
N VAL A 107 -22.03 -15.27 -2.95
CA VAL A 107 -22.34 -14.00 -2.25
C VAL A 107 -21.54 -13.90 -0.95
N LEU A 108 -20.77 -12.82 -0.76
CA LEU A 108 -20.13 -12.47 0.51
C LEU A 108 -20.82 -11.29 1.14
N GLU A 109 -21.30 -11.47 2.36
CA GLU A 109 -21.98 -10.41 3.12
C GLU A 109 -20.97 -9.63 3.96
N ILE A 110 -20.92 -8.31 3.78
CA ILE A 110 -20.12 -7.37 4.57
C ILE A 110 -21.05 -6.58 5.49
N ASP A 111 -20.66 -6.44 6.75
CA ASP A 111 -21.49 -5.78 7.77
C ASP A 111 -21.53 -4.25 7.62
N SER A 112 -20.54 -3.70 6.91
CA SER A 112 -20.42 -2.29 6.56
C SER A 112 -21.45 -1.87 5.51
N GLU A 113 -21.87 -0.61 5.57
CA GLU A 113 -22.69 0.03 4.55
C GLU A 113 -21.90 0.22 3.25
N ARG A 114 -22.60 0.28 2.12
CA ARG A 114 -21.96 0.43 0.81
C ARG A 114 -21.34 1.82 0.65
N PRO A 115 -20.01 1.92 0.47
CA PRO A 115 -19.39 3.22 0.22
C PRO A 115 -19.79 3.75 -1.16
N THR A 116 -19.99 5.07 -1.27
CA THR A 116 -20.40 5.75 -2.52
C THR A 116 -19.47 5.50 -3.70
N TRP A 117 -18.17 5.33 -3.44
CA TRP A 117 -17.15 5.05 -4.45
C TRP A 117 -17.14 3.59 -4.93
N PHE A 118 -17.75 2.67 -4.19
CA PHE A 118 -17.83 1.25 -4.56
C PHE A 118 -19.06 0.99 -5.43
N LYS A 119 -18.97 1.31 -6.73
CA LYS A 119 -20.10 1.18 -7.67
C LYS A 119 -20.57 -0.27 -7.84
N LYS A 120 -21.89 -0.47 -8.03
CA LYS A 120 -22.46 -1.78 -8.36
C LYS A 120 -22.12 -2.13 -9.79
N LEU A 121 -21.37 -3.21 -9.97
CA LEU A 121 -21.27 -3.86 -11.27
C LEU A 121 -22.61 -4.56 -11.51
N THR A 122 -23.44 -3.98 -12.37
CA THR A 122 -24.61 -4.68 -12.89
C THR A 122 -24.11 -5.83 -13.74
N LEU A 123 -24.49 -7.06 -13.37
CA LEU A 123 -24.26 -8.21 -14.23
C LEU A 123 -25.10 -8.00 -15.49
N LYS A 124 -24.45 -7.64 -16.60
CA LYS A 124 -25.09 -7.76 -17.93
C LYS A 124 -25.56 -9.20 -18.06
N GLU A 125 -26.80 -9.35 -18.48
CA GLU A 125 -27.45 -10.65 -18.69
C GLU A 125 -26.71 -11.50 -19.72
#